data_AF-A0A7V3CPQ1-F1
#
_entry.id   AF-A0A7V3CPQ1-F1
#
_cell.length_a   1.000
_cell.length_b   1.000
_cell.length_c   1.000
_cell.angle_alpha   90.00
_cell.angle_beta   90.00
_cell.angle_gamma   90.00
#
_symmetry.space_group_name_H-M   'P 1'
#
loop_
_entity.id
_entity.type
_entity.pdbx_description
1 polymer ?
#
loop_
_entity_poly.entity_id
_entity_poly.type
_entity_poly.pdbx_seq_one_letter_code
_entity_poly.pdbx_strand_id
1 'polypeptide(L)'
;MSDQSQEAQERIAELRAQLDDIDCRLVKLLNERAAIALEIRGLKPQAHWGLYDPKREEEIFANLAKCNDGPLFAENLKEIYEAILHVMKEMMG
;
A
#
# COMPACT_ATOMS: atom_id res chain seq x y z
N MET A 1 28.04 -27.84 13.00
CA MET A 1 26.86 -27.28 12.31
C MET A 1 26.90 -27.82 10.89
N SER A 2 25.82 -28.41 10.40
CA SER A 2 25.80 -29.07 9.08
C SER A 2 25.86 -28.04 7.96
N ASP A 3 26.47 -28.43 6.83
CA ASP A 3 26.57 -27.66 5.58
C ASP A 3 25.20 -27.07 5.15
N GLN A 4 24.15 -27.88 5.31
CA GLN A 4 22.74 -27.52 5.06
C GLN A 4 22.23 -26.33 5.89
N SER A 5 22.75 -26.13 7.11
CA SER A 5 22.36 -24.99 7.94
C SER A 5 22.95 -23.68 7.43
N GLN A 6 24.14 -23.73 6.82
CA GLN A 6 24.80 -22.54 6.30
C GLN A 6 24.18 -22.11 4.96
N GLU A 7 23.91 -23.07 4.07
CA GLU A 7 23.20 -22.81 2.81
C GLU A 7 21.82 -22.16 3.05
N ALA A 8 21.08 -22.64 4.04
CA ALA A 8 19.78 -22.04 4.40
C ALA A 8 19.92 -20.60 4.91
N GLN A 9 20.97 -20.30 5.68
CA GLN A 9 21.23 -18.94 6.17
C GLN A 9 21.58 -17.97 5.03
N GLU A 10 22.43 -18.41 4.10
CA GLU A 10 22.80 -17.62 2.92
C GLU A 10 21.56 -17.34 2.05
N ARG A 11 20.73 -18.36 1.81
CA ARG A 11 19.48 -18.19 1.05
C ARG A 11 18.50 -17.24 1.71
N ILE A 12 18.37 -17.29 3.05
CA ILE A 12 17.52 -16.34 3.79
C ILE A 12 18.05 -14.91 3.63
N ALA A 13 19.37 -14.70 3.66
CA ALA A 13 19.96 -13.38 3.48
C ALA A 13 19.67 -12.81 2.08
N GLU A 14 19.77 -13.63 1.03
CA GLU A 14 19.43 -13.23 -0.35
C GLU A 14 17.95 -12.85 -0.49
N LEU A 15 17.04 -13.60 0.14
CA LEU A 15 15.61 -13.31 0.12
C LEU A 15 15.28 -12.02 0.87
N ARG A 16 15.96 -11.75 1.99
CA ARG A 16 15.80 -10.49 2.73
C ARG A 16 16.25 -9.29 1.90
N ALA A 17 17.36 -9.39 1.19
CA ALA A 17 17.80 -8.32 0.29
C ALA A 17 16.78 -8.03 -0.83
N GLN A 18 16.08 -9.06 -1.32
CA GLN A 18 14.97 -8.88 -2.28
C GLN A 18 13.76 -8.22 -1.64
N LEU A 19 13.42 -8.56 -0.38
CA LEU A 19 12.36 -7.88 0.35
C LEU A 19 12.69 -6.40 0.58
N ASP A 20 13.92 -6.07 0.98
CA ASP A 20 14.34 -4.69 1.21
C ASP A 20 14.16 -3.81 -0.05
N ASP A 21 14.45 -4.35 -1.23
CA ASP A 21 14.21 -3.66 -2.50
C ASP A 21 12.71 -3.46 -2.78
N ILE A 22 11.89 -4.48 -2.53
CA ILE A 22 10.42 -4.38 -2.65
C ILE A 22 9.89 -3.32 -1.69
N ASP A 23 10.35 -3.30 -0.45
CA ASP A 23 9.90 -2.34 0.57
C ASP A 23 10.27 -0.91 0.16
N CYS A 24 11.47 -0.69 -0.37
CA CYS A 24 11.86 0.61 -0.92
C CYS A 24 10.95 1.06 -2.08
N ARG A 25 10.52 0.12 -2.95
CA ARG A 25 9.56 0.41 -4.02
C ARG A 25 8.17 0.70 -3.49
N LEU A 26 7.70 -0.02 -2.47
CA LEU A 26 6.43 0.25 -1.80
C LEU A 26 6.42 1.67 -1.19
N VAL A 27 7.50 2.09 -0.52
CA VAL A 27 7.61 3.45 0.02
C VAL A 27 7.49 4.51 -1.08
N LYS A 28 8.14 4.32 -2.23
CA LYS A 28 8.03 5.24 -3.37
C LYS A 28 6.59 5.33 -3.87
N LEU A 29 5.95 4.19 -4.11
CA LEU A 29 4.55 4.13 -4.58
C LEU A 29 3.57 4.76 -3.57
N LEU A 30 3.80 4.56 -2.27
CA LEU A 30 2.98 5.17 -1.22
C LEU A 30 3.12 6.70 -1.22
N ASN A 31 4.34 7.22 -1.38
CA ASN A 31 4.59 8.66 -1.47
C ASN A 31 3.96 9.27 -2.73
N GLU A 32 4.08 8.60 -3.89
CA GLU A 32 3.41 9.03 -5.13
C GLU A 32 1.89 9.09 -4.95
N ARG A 33 1.31 8.04 -4.36
CA ARG A 33 -0.12 7.99 -4.04
C ARG A 33 -0.52 9.12 -3.07
N ALA A 34 0.30 9.42 -2.07
CA ALA A 34 0.06 10.49 -1.11
C ALA A 34 0.06 11.87 -1.76
N ALA A 35 1.01 12.15 -2.65
CA ALA A 35 1.07 13.41 -3.38
C ALA A 35 -0.24 13.65 -4.18
N ILE A 36 -0.70 12.64 -4.91
CA ILE A 36 -1.95 12.69 -5.67
C ILE A 36 -3.15 12.90 -4.73
N ALA A 37 -3.17 12.23 -3.57
CA ALA A 37 -4.25 12.39 -2.59
C ALA A 37 -4.32 13.82 -2.02
N LEU A 38 -3.17 14.45 -1.77
CA LEU A 38 -3.09 15.85 -1.32
C LEU A 38 -3.55 16.82 -2.41
N GLU A 39 -3.17 16.59 -3.68
CA GLU A 39 -3.68 17.37 -4.80
C GLU A 39 -5.21 17.31 -4.90
N ILE A 40 -5.79 16.10 -4.83
CA ILE A 40 -7.26 15.92 -4.80
C ILE A 40 -7.87 16.67 -3.62
N ARG A 41 -7.27 16.58 -2.42
CA ARG A 41 -7.74 17.29 -1.22
C ARG A 41 -7.76 18.80 -1.43
N GLY A 42 -6.76 19.37 -2.10
CA GLY A 42 -6.70 20.80 -2.43
C GLY A 42 -7.79 21.27 -3.41
N LEU A 43 -8.30 20.36 -4.26
CA LEU A 43 -9.38 20.65 -5.21
C LEU A 43 -10.79 20.48 -4.61
N LYS A 44 -10.96 19.63 -3.58
CA LYS A 44 -12.27 19.35 -2.96
C LYS A 44 -13.04 20.61 -2.51
N PRO A 45 -12.43 21.65 -1.91
CA PRO A 45 -13.13 22.88 -1.56
C PRO A 45 -13.72 23.60 -2.77
N GLN A 46 -12.99 23.60 -3.90
CA GLN A 46 -13.42 24.23 -5.16
C GLN A 46 -14.59 23.47 -5.79
N ALA A 47 -14.65 22.15 -5.57
CA ALA A 47 -15.74 21.28 -6.01
C ALA A 47 -16.93 21.23 -5.02
N HIS A 48 -16.86 21.94 -3.89
CA HIS A 48 -17.83 21.83 -2.78
C HIS A 48 -18.01 20.40 -2.24
N TRP A 49 -16.95 19.60 -2.25
CA TRP A 49 -16.98 18.21 -1.81
C TRP A 49 -16.48 18.06 -0.38
N GLY A 50 -17.07 17.10 0.35
CA GLY A 50 -16.62 16.70 1.67
C GLY A 50 -15.24 16.02 1.65
N LEU A 51 -14.52 16.12 2.76
CA LEU A 51 -13.23 15.42 2.91
C LEU A 51 -13.40 13.89 2.90
N TYR A 52 -14.51 13.39 3.44
CA TYR A 52 -14.88 11.98 3.44
C TYR A 52 -15.80 11.64 2.26
N ASP A 53 -15.48 10.56 1.55
CA ASP A 53 -16.25 10.04 0.42
C ASP A 53 -16.31 8.50 0.49
N PRO A 54 -17.38 7.92 1.08
CA PRO A 54 -17.49 6.47 1.28
C PRO A 54 -17.61 5.71 -0.06
N LYS A 55 -18.28 6.31 -1.05
CA LYS A 55 -18.41 5.69 -2.38
C LYS A 55 -17.05 5.53 -3.02
N ARG A 56 -16.17 6.53 -2.87
CA ARG A 56 -14.81 6.42 -3.38
C ARG A 56 -14.00 5.32 -2.71
N GLU A 57 -14.16 5.11 -1.40
CA GLU A 57 -13.48 4.01 -0.70
C GLU A 57 -13.97 2.64 -1.20
N GLU A 58 -15.28 2.46 -1.44
CA GLU A 58 -15.84 1.24 -2.05
C GLU A 58 -15.25 0.95 -3.44
N GLU A 59 -15.15 1.98 -4.29
CA GLU A 59 -14.54 1.85 -5.62
C GLU A 59 -13.06 1.42 -5.55
N ILE A 60 -12.32 1.93 -4.56
CA ILE A 60 -10.93 1.54 -4.34
C ILE A 60 -10.85 0.06 -3.99
N PHE A 61 -11.64 -0.43 -3.02
CA PHE A 61 -11.63 -1.84 -2.65
C PHE A 61 -12.08 -2.76 -3.78
N ALA A 62 -13.10 -2.36 -4.56
CA ALA A 62 -13.54 -3.11 -5.73
C ALA A 62 -12.43 -3.21 -6.79
N ASN A 63 -11.63 -2.16 -6.97
CA ASN A 63 -10.50 -2.20 -7.88
C ASN A 63 -9.37 -3.11 -7.38
N LEU A 64 -9.06 -3.08 -6.08
CA LEU A 64 -8.04 -3.96 -5.49
C LEU A 64 -8.40 -5.43 -5.65
N ALA A 65 -9.66 -5.79 -5.43
CA ALA A 65 -10.14 -7.15 -5.60
C ALA A 65 -9.99 -7.63 -7.06
N LYS A 66 -10.19 -6.75 -8.04
CA LYS A 66 -10.03 -7.07 -9.47
C LYS A 66 -8.57 -7.26 -9.90
N CYS A 67 -7.65 -6.56 -9.25
CA CYS A 67 -6.22 -6.61 -9.58
C CYS A 67 -5.42 -7.62 -8.75
N ASN A 68 -6.08 -8.35 -7.84
CA ASN A 68 -5.41 -9.28 -6.95
C ASN A 68 -5.25 -10.67 -7.57
N ASP A 69 -4.05 -10.99 -8.03
CA ASP A 69 -3.69 -12.32 -8.53
C ASP A 69 -3.05 -13.22 -7.45
N GLY A 70 -3.15 -12.82 -6.18
CA GLY A 70 -2.54 -13.51 -5.04
C GLY A 70 -1.06 -13.13 -4.83
N PRO A 71 -0.37 -13.73 -3.85
CA PRO A 71 -0.84 -14.78 -2.92
C PRO A 71 -1.70 -14.28 -1.75
N LEU A 72 -1.90 -12.97 -1.63
CA LEU A 72 -2.76 -12.38 -0.60
C LEU A 72 -4.24 -12.61 -0.91
N PHE A 73 -5.05 -12.81 0.12
CA PHE A 73 -6.49 -12.81 -0.03
C PHE A 73 -7.02 -11.37 -0.12
N ALA A 74 -8.23 -11.21 -0.65
CA ALA A 74 -8.85 -9.89 -0.80
C ALA A 74 -9.00 -9.17 0.55
N GLU A 75 -9.25 -9.92 1.61
CA GLU A 75 -9.37 -9.40 2.98
C GLU A 75 -8.04 -8.84 3.49
N ASN A 76 -6.90 -9.45 3.16
CA ASN A 76 -5.58 -8.94 3.54
C ASN A 76 -5.28 -7.62 2.83
N LEU A 77 -5.60 -7.53 1.54
CA LEU A 77 -5.44 -6.28 0.79
C LEU A 77 -6.35 -5.19 1.33
N LYS A 78 -7.58 -5.54 1.72
CA LYS A 78 -8.51 -4.61 2.34
C LYS A 78 -7.93 -4.03 3.63
N GLU A 79 -7.43 -4.88 4.53
CA GLU A 79 -6.81 -4.46 5.80
C GLU A 79 -5.63 -3.50 5.57
N ILE A 80 -4.71 -3.84 4.65
CA ILE A 80 -3.58 -2.98 4.30
C ILE A 80 -4.08 -1.63 3.76
N TYR A 81 -5.07 -1.64 2.86
CA TYR A 81 -5.57 -0.41 2.25
C TYR A 81 -6.40 0.45 3.19
N GLU A 82 -7.09 -0.14 4.17
CA GLU A 82 -7.75 0.62 5.24
C GLU A 82 -6.73 1.44 6.04
N ALA A 83 -5.58 0.84 6.39
CA ALA A 83 -4.50 1.55 7.06
C ALA A 83 -3.91 2.66 6.17
N ILE A 84 -3.66 2.38 4.89
CA ILE A 84 -3.19 3.39 3.93
C ILE A 84 -4.20 4.54 3.85
N LEU A 85 -5.48 4.25 3.63
CA LEU A 85 -6.53 5.28 3.54
C LEU A 85 -6.65 6.09 4.82
N HIS A 86 -6.55 5.44 5.99
CA HIS A 86 -6.57 6.12 7.27
C HIS A 86 -5.44 7.16 7.38
N VAL A 87 -4.18 6.76 7.13
CA VAL A 87 -3.04 7.69 7.18
C VAL A 87 -3.24 8.86 6.21
N MET A 88 -3.70 8.59 4.99
CA MET A 88 -3.87 9.62 3.95
C MET A 88 -4.96 10.65 4.29
N LYS A 89 -5.98 10.24 5.07
CA LYS A 89 -7.01 11.15 5.59
C LYS A 89 -6.45 12.08 6.67
N GLU A 90 -5.58 11.56 7.53
CA GLU A 90 -4.92 12.30 8.62
C GLU A 90 -3.81 13.24 8.13
N MET A 91 -3.20 12.96 6.97
CA MET A 91 -2.18 13.83 6.38
C MET A 91 -2.72 15.25 6.13
N MET A 92 -2.18 16.22 6.87
CA MET A 92 -2.36 17.64 6.57
C MET A 92 -1.22 18.09 5.65
N GLY A 93 -1.58 18.71 4.53
CA GLY A 93 -0.65 19.45 3.67
C GLY A 93 -0.59 20.91 4.08
#